data_AF-A0A1Q5U459-F1
#
_entry.id   AF-A0A1Q5U459-F1
#
_cell.length_a   1.000
_cell.length_b   1.000
_cell.length_c   1.000
_cell.angle_alpha   90.00
_cell.angle_beta   90.00
_cell.angle_gamma   90.00
#
_symmetry.space_group_name_H-M   'P 1'
#
loop_
_entity.id
_entity.type
_entity.pdbx_description
1 polymer ?
#
loop_
_entity_poly.entity_id
_entity_poly.type
_entity_poly.pdbx_seq_one_letter_code
_entity_poly.pdbx_strand_id
1 'polypeptide(L)'
;MLISQVVDSVMCIDQKAYGILLSYYSHGASKLAIASYYYRVANPRKMMTRSGGRFKKPSRGTCRREVDEILNASIYLLYQPLQNAFNSRKRVEKIKKIA
;
A
#
# COMPACT_ATOMS: atom_id res chain seq x y z
N MET A 1 -5.41 -14.63 8.93
CA MET A 1 -6.52 -13.78 9.42
C MET A 1 -6.05 -12.54 10.15
N LEU A 2 -5.16 -12.64 11.16
CA LEU A 2 -4.68 -11.45 11.91
C LEU A 2 -4.13 -10.33 11.01
N ILE A 3 -3.23 -10.65 10.07
CA ILE A 3 -2.67 -9.65 9.13
C ILE A 3 -3.78 -8.98 8.32
N SER A 4 -4.74 -9.76 7.80
CA SER A 4 -5.87 -9.21 7.04
C SER A 4 -6.69 -8.22 7.86
N GLN A 5 -7.00 -8.54 9.12
CA GLN A 5 -7.73 -7.63 10.02
C GLN A 5 -6.98 -6.33 10.29
N VAL A 6 -5.65 -6.39 10.46
CA VAL A 6 -4.82 -5.20 10.67
C VAL A 6 -4.72 -4.36 9.40
N VAL A 7 -4.52 -4.99 8.24
CA VAL A 7 -4.46 -4.27 6.98
C VAL A 7 -5.80 -3.61 6.67
N ASP A 8 -6.92 -4.31 6.89
CA ASP A 8 -8.26 -3.76 6.66
C ASP A 8 -8.57 -2.61 7.63
N SER A 9 -8.11 -2.66 8.89
CA SER A 9 -8.34 -1.57 9.85
C SER A 9 -7.52 -0.31 9.55
N VAL A 10 -6.32 -0.46 8.95
CA VAL A 10 -5.43 0.66 8.63
C VAL A 10 -5.69 1.24 7.23
N MET A 11 -5.86 0.37 6.22
CA MET A 11 -5.91 0.76 4.81
C MET A 11 -7.32 1.07 4.30
N CYS A 12 -8.38 0.87 5.09
CA CYS A 12 -9.76 1.15 4.69
C CYS A 12 -10.00 2.62 4.30
N ILE A 13 -9.18 3.54 4.82
CA ILE A 13 -9.25 4.97 4.52
C ILE A 13 -8.82 5.32 3.08
N ASP A 14 -7.93 4.52 2.47
CA ASP A 14 -7.39 4.76 1.13
C ASP A 14 -7.48 3.50 0.27
N GLN A 15 -8.60 3.39 -0.44
CA GLN A 15 -8.87 2.29 -1.37
C GLN A 15 -7.84 2.18 -2.50
N LYS A 16 -7.24 3.30 -2.91
CA LYS A 16 -6.27 3.33 -4.00
C LYS A 16 -4.93 2.78 -3.53
N ALA A 17 -4.46 3.19 -2.34
CA ALA A 17 -3.28 2.63 -1.72
C ALA A 17 -3.47 1.13 -1.40
N TYR A 18 -4.65 0.75 -0.90
CA TYR A 18 -4.99 -0.66 -0.65
C TYR A 18 -4.93 -1.50 -1.94
N GLY A 19 -5.50 -1.01 -3.05
CA GLY A 19 -5.43 -1.68 -4.35
C GLY A 19 -4.00 -1.83 -4.89
N ILE A 20 -3.15 -0.81 -4.70
CA ILE A 20 -1.72 -0.88 -5.05
C ILE A 20 -1.00 -1.93 -4.18
N LEU A 21 -1.29 -1.97 -2.88
CA LEU A 21 -0.72 -2.93 -1.95
C LEU A 21 -1.08 -4.38 -2.31
N LEU A 22 -2.36 -4.63 -2.63
CA LEU A 22 -2.83 -5.94 -3.10
C LEU A 22 -2.18 -6.35 -4.42
N SER A 23 -2.09 -5.41 -5.37
CA SER A 23 -1.44 -5.66 -6.67
C SER A 23 0.04 -6.03 -6.50
N TYR A 24 0.72 -5.40 -5.54
CA TYR A 24 2.13 -5.64 -5.29
C TYR A 24 2.38 -6.95 -4.51
N TYR A 25 1.70 -7.15 -3.38
CA TYR A 25 1.98 -8.29 -2.49
C TYR A 25 1.16 -9.54 -2.80
N SER A 26 -0.09 -9.42 -3.24
CA SER A 26 -0.95 -10.58 -3.51
C SER A 26 -0.83 -11.06 -4.96
N HIS A 27 -0.90 -10.15 -5.94
CA HIS A 27 -0.72 -10.51 -7.35
C HIS A 27 0.77 -10.64 -7.73
N GLY A 28 1.69 -10.04 -6.98
CA GLY A 28 3.12 -10.08 -7.28
C GLY A 28 3.52 -9.21 -8.48
N ALA A 29 2.72 -8.21 -8.84
CA ALA A 29 3.06 -7.30 -9.93
C ALA A 29 4.26 -6.41 -9.55
N SER A 30 5.19 -6.22 -10.47
CA SER A 30 6.31 -5.32 -10.24
C SER A 30 5.83 -3.86 -10.13
N LYS A 31 6.56 -3.04 -9.37
CA LYS A 31 6.25 -1.61 -9.24
C LYS A 31 6.15 -0.90 -10.60
N LEU A 32 6.97 -1.32 -11.56
CA LEU A 32 6.94 -0.79 -12.93
C LEU A 32 5.65 -1.16 -13.67
N ALA A 33 5.15 -2.39 -13.50
CA ALA A 33 3.90 -2.83 -14.09
C ALA A 33 2.72 -2.05 -13.51
N ILE A 34 2.66 -1.92 -12.18
CA ILE A 34 1.64 -1.13 -11.47
C ILE A 34 1.69 0.33 -11.91
N ALA A 35 2.88 0.95 -11.96
CA ALA A 35 3.05 2.33 -12.42
C ALA A 35 2.66 2.52 -13.89
N SER A 36 2.88 1.51 -14.74
CA SER A 36 2.48 1.56 -16.15
C SER A 36 0.96 1.49 -16.30
N TYR A 37 0.29 0.63 -15.51
CA TYR A 37 -1.17 0.60 -15.43
C TYR A 37 -1.72 1.93 -14.90
N TYR A 38 -1.15 2.43 -13.81
CA TYR A 38 -1.51 3.69 -13.18
C TYR A 38 -1.37 4.87 -14.15
N TYR A 39 -0.26 4.94 -14.91
CA TYR A 39 -0.08 5.92 -15.96
C TYR A 39 -1.13 5.78 -17.06
N ARG A 40 -1.46 4.55 -17.50
CA ARG A 40 -2.46 4.33 -18.55
C ARG A 40 -3.81 4.95 -18.18
N VAL A 41 -4.28 4.74 -16.96
CA VAL A 41 -5.59 5.22 -16.46
C VAL A 41 -5.54 6.60 -15.79
N ALA A 42 -4.38 7.25 -15.71
CA ALA A 42 -4.25 8.54 -15.02
C ALA A 42 -5.02 9.65 -15.73
N ASN A 43 -5.85 10.36 -14.97
CA ASN A 43 -6.51 11.59 -15.40
C ASN A 43 -5.51 12.76 -15.47
N PRO A 44 -5.68 13.69 -16.43
CA PRO A 44 -4.95 14.95 -16.41
C PRO A 44 -5.26 15.72 -15.13
N ARG A 45 -4.24 16.39 -14.57
CA ARG A 45 -4.35 17.17 -13.34
C ARG A 45 -3.57 18.47 -13.46
N LYS A 46 -3.92 19.45 -12.62
CA LYS A 46 -3.22 20.74 -12.55
C LYS A 46 -1.83 20.51 -11.96
N MET A 47 -0.79 20.59 -12.80
CA MET A 47 0.60 20.45 -12.37
C MET A 47 1.26 21.83 -12.38
N MET A 48 1.73 22.27 -11.21
CA MET A 48 2.45 23.53 -11.08
C MET A 48 3.85 23.38 -11.69
N THR A 49 4.00 23.79 -12.95
CA THR A 49 5.30 23.85 -13.64
C THR A 49 5.86 25.26 -13.62
N ARG A 50 7.15 25.40 -13.94
CA ARG A 50 7.88 26.68 -13.91
C ARG A 50 7.20 27.80 -14.71
N SER A 51 6.55 27.49 -15.84
CA SER A 51 5.87 28.48 -16.70
C SER A 51 4.42 28.77 -16.31
N GLY A 52 4.06 28.63 -15.03
CA GLY A 52 2.67 28.64 -14.58
C GLY A 52 1.99 27.29 -14.81
N GLY A 53 1.18 26.86 -13.85
CA GLY A 53 0.66 25.49 -13.83
C GLY A 53 -0.13 25.11 -15.08
N ARG A 54 0.14 23.93 -15.63
CA ARG A 54 -0.56 23.38 -16.80
C ARG A 54 -1.40 22.18 -16.41
N PHE A 55 -2.56 22.05 -17.03
CA PHE A 55 -3.38 20.85 -16.91
C PHE A 55 -2.83 19.78 -17.86
N LYS A 56 -2.23 18.73 -17.30
CA LYS A 56 -1.63 17.67 -18.11
C LYS A 56 -1.67 16.32 -17.41
N LYS A 57 -1.56 15.26 -18.19
CA LYS A 57 -1.37 13.90 -17.68
C LYS A 57 0.00 13.80 -16.98
N PRO A 58 0.11 13.16 -15.80
CA PRO A 58 1.40 12.91 -15.17
C PRO A 58 2.30 12.06 -16.07
N SER A 59 3.61 12.25 -15.99
CA SER A 59 4.56 11.42 -16.74
C SER A 59 4.71 10.04 -16.10
N ARG A 60 5.22 9.05 -16.85
CA ARG A 60 5.53 7.72 -16.31
C ARG A 60 6.49 7.77 -15.11
N GLY A 61 7.47 8.67 -15.14
CA GLY A 61 8.40 8.88 -14.04
C GLY A 61 7.70 9.37 -12.77
N THR A 62 6.76 10.31 -12.91
CA THR A 62 5.93 10.76 -11.78
C THR A 62 5.07 9.63 -11.22
N CYS A 63 4.39 8.86 -12.07
CA CYS A 63 3.57 7.74 -11.62
C CYS A 63 4.40 6.67 -10.89
N ARG A 64 5.62 6.38 -11.36
CA ARG A 64 6.52 5.43 -10.69
C ARG A 64 6.90 5.92 -9.29
N ARG A 65 7.29 7.19 -9.17
CA ARG A 65 7.61 7.81 -7.88
C ARG A 65 6.43 7.76 -6.92
N GLU A 66 5.22 8.07 -7.40
CA GLU A 66 4.00 8.01 -6.58
C GLU A 66 3.70 6.59 -6.08
N VAL A 67 3.83 5.57 -6.94
CA VAL A 67 3.63 4.18 -6.52
C VAL A 67 4.65 3.79 -5.44
N ASP A 68 5.92 4.19 -5.59
CA ASP A 68 6.95 3.96 -4.58
C ASP A 68 6.63 4.67 -3.25
N GLU A 69 6.24 5.95 -3.30
CA GLU A 69 5.87 6.73 -2.12
C GLU A 69 4.64 6.15 -1.41
N ILE A 70 3.61 5.75 -2.15
CA ILE A 70 2.40 5.12 -1.60
C ILE A 70 2.74 3.80 -0.92
N LEU A 71 3.56 2.94 -1.55
CA LEU A 71 3.96 1.67 -0.95
C LEU A 71 4.79 1.89 0.33
N ASN A 72 5.75 2.81 0.31
CA ASN A 72 6.58 3.11 1.48
C ASN A 72 5.74 3.67 2.64
N ALA A 73 4.80 4.59 2.35
CA ALA A 73 3.88 5.12 3.34
C ALA A 73 2.94 4.04 3.89
N SER A 74 2.43 3.15 3.04
CA SER A 74 1.58 2.03 3.45
C SER A 74 2.32 1.10 4.41
N ILE A 75 3.57 0.75 4.09
CA ILE A 75 4.41 -0.10 4.96
C ILE A 75 4.68 0.60 6.30
N TYR A 76 5.00 1.89 6.28
CA TYR A 76 5.22 2.68 7.49
C TYR A 76 4.00 2.66 8.41
N LEU A 77 2.81 2.90 7.86
CA LEU A 77 1.55 2.87 8.63
C LEU A 77 1.20 1.47 9.14
N LEU A 78 1.52 0.43 8.39
CA LEU A 78 1.23 -0.96 8.78
C LEU A 78 2.20 -1.51 9.82
N TYR A 79 3.44 -1.02 9.86
CA TYR A 79 4.50 -1.61 10.69
C TYR A 79 4.11 -1.67 12.18
N GLN A 80 3.77 -0.52 12.78
CA GLN A 80 3.48 -0.45 14.21
C GLN A 80 2.21 -1.23 14.62
N PRO A 81 1.06 -1.10 13.93
CA PRO A 81 -0.13 -1.87 14.25
C PRO A 81 0.09 -3.38 14.15
N LEU A 82 0.84 -3.82 13.13
CA LEU A 82 1.14 -5.23 12.92
C LEU A 82 2.05 -5.78 14.03
N GLN A 83 3.08 -5.02 14.40
CA GLN A 83 3.98 -5.39 15.50
C GLN A 83 3.22 -5.50 16.83
N ASN A 84 2.35 -4.53 17.13
CA ASN A 84 1.50 -4.55 18.32
C ASN A 84 0.55 -5.76 18.33
N ALA A 85 -0.06 -6.08 17.17
CA ALA A 85 -0.95 -7.22 17.04
C ALA A 85 -0.21 -8.57 17.22
N PHE A 86 1.03 -8.68 16.74
CA PHE A 86 1.84 -9.87 16.99
C PHE A 86 2.27 -10.01 18.45
N ASN A 87 2.67 -8.91 19.09
CA ASN A 87 3.14 -8.91 20.48
C ASN A 87 2.01 -9.16 21.49
N SER A 88 0.80 -8.68 21.20
CA SER A 88 -0.39 -8.90 22.04
C SER A 88 -0.98 -10.31 21.89
N ARG A 89 -0.63 -11.05 20.84
CA ARG A 89 -1.16 -12.39 20.61
C ARG A 89 -0.60 -13.38 21.64
N LYS A 90 -1.48 -13.90 22.50
CA LYS A 90 -1.15 -14.96 23.47
C LYS A 90 -0.55 -16.17 22.74
N ARG A 91 0.65 -16.60 23.19
CA ARG A 91 1.25 -17.86 22.74
C ARG A 91 0.47 -19.02 23.33
N VAL A 92 -0.06 -19.89 22.47
CA VAL A 92 -0.75 -21.11 22.88
C VAL A 92 0.27 -22.24 23.03
N GLU A 93 0.25 -22.92 24.18
CA GLU A 93 1.06 -24.11 24.42
C GLU A 93 0.37 -25.36 23.86
N LYS A 94 1.15 -26.43 23.67
CA LYS A 94 0.57 -27.75 23.37
C LYS A 94 -0.22 -28.24 24.59
N ILE A 95 -1.30 -28.99 24.34
CA ILE A 95 -2.10 -29.62 25.39
C ILE A 95 -1.21 -30.55 26.21
N LYS A 96 -1.15 -30.34 27.53
CA LYS A 96 -0.45 -31.22 28.47
C LYS A 96 -1.45 -32.26 28.98
N LYS A 97 -1.06 -33.54 29.00
CA LYS A 97 -1.84 -34.59 29.67
C LYS A 97 -1.73 -34.35 31.18
N ILE A 98 -2.87 -34.17 31.83
CA ILE A 98 -2.95 -34.05 33.29
C ILE A 98 -3.17 -35.47 33.82
N ALA A 99 -2.35 -35.87 34.80
CA ALA A 99 -2.38 -37.20 35.42
C ALA A 99 -3.63 -37.39 36.29
#